data_AF-A0A9C9ENR0-F1
#
_entry.id   AF-A0A9C9ENR0-F1
#
_cell.length_a   1.000
_cell.length_b   1.000
_cell.length_c   1.000
_cell.angle_alpha   90.00
_cell.angle_beta   90.00
_cell.angle_gamma   90.00
#
_symmetry.space_group_name_H-M   'P 1'
#
loop_
_entity.id
_entity.type
_entity.pdbx_description
1 polymer ?
#
loop_
_entity_poly.entity_id
_entity_poly.type
_entity_poly.pdbx_seq_one_letter_code
_entity_poly.pdbx_strand_id
1 'polypeptide(L)' 'MKQQLHRRFTDNHLKVLFDLYLKKALSANDVISQLGCSRSRFFDLLKRYRQDPKGFTVAYRRRQP' A
#
# COMPACT_ATOMS: atom_id res chain seq x y z
N MET A 1 13.26 -24.69 3.94
CA MET A 1 11.96 -24.00 3.86
C MET A 1 12.19 -22.50 4.03
N LYS A 2 12.06 -21.69 2.97
CA LYS A 2 12.24 -20.23 3.07
C LYS A 2 10.89 -19.58 3.28
N GLN A 3 10.61 -19.16 4.51
CA GLN A 3 9.46 -18.35 4.86
C GLN A 3 9.63 -16.95 4.23
N GLN A 4 9.29 -16.79 2.95
CA GLN A 4 9.29 -15.51 2.22
C GLN A 4 7.89 -14.86 2.22
N LEU A 5 7.09 -15.11 3.25
CA LEU A 5 5.69 -14.74 3.29
C LEU A 5 5.40 -13.60 4.29
N HIS A 6 6.21 -12.55 4.32
CA HIS A 6 5.91 -11.36 5.15
C HIS A 6 6.11 -10.01 4.45
N ARG A 7 6.43 -9.98 3.14
CA ARG A 7 6.70 -8.73 2.40
C ARG A 7 5.86 -8.52 1.14
N ARG A 8 4.77 -9.29 0.97
CA ARG A 8 3.79 -9.09 -0.10
C ARG A 8 2.57 -8.41 0.51
N PHE A 9 2.61 -7.09 0.63
CA PHE A 9 1.34 -6.36 0.68
C PHE A 9 0.58 -6.73 -0.58
N THR A 10 -0.55 -7.39 -0.43
CA THR A 10 -1.44 -7.65 -1.54
C THR A 10 -2.13 -6.34 -1.91
N ASP A 11 -2.37 -6.14 -3.20
CA ASP A 11 -3.03 -4.93 -3.69
C ASP A 11 -4.34 -4.67 -2.93
N ASN A 12 -5.07 -5.74 -2.60
CA ASN A 12 -6.29 -5.67 -1.80
C ASN A 12 -6.07 -5.09 -0.39
N HIS A 13 -4.99 -5.47 0.30
CA HIS A 13 -4.73 -4.97 1.66
C HIS A 13 -4.42 -3.47 1.65
N LEU A 14 -3.69 -3.00 0.65
CA LEU A 14 -3.43 -1.58 0.42
C LEU A 14 -4.70 -0.80 0.06
N LYS A 15 -5.56 -1.37 -0.80
CA LYS A 15 -6.85 -0.76 -1.17
C LYS A 15 -7.75 -0.56 0.06
N VAL A 16 -7.85 -1.58 0.93
CA VAL A 16 -8.61 -1.48 2.19
C VAL A 16 -8.06 -0.39 3.09
N LEU A 17 -6.73 -0.34 3.28
CA LEU A 17 -6.11 0.68 4.14
C LEU A 17 -6.28 2.09 3.59
N PHE A 18 -6.19 2.28 2.28
CA PHE A 18 -6.46 3.57 1.67
C PHE A 18 -7.93 3.95 1.74
N ASP A 19 -8.85 3.01 1.58
CA ASP A 19 -10.29 3.26 1.75
C ASP A 19 -10.62 3.70 3.19
N LEU A 20 -10.07 3.01 4.20
CA LEU A 20 -10.22 3.38 5.61
C LEU A 20 -9.63 4.77 5.90
N TYR A 21 -8.47 5.09 5.32
CA TYR A 21 -7.90 6.44 5.41
C TYR A 21 -8.77 7.51 4.74
N LEU A 22 -9.32 7.23 3.56
CA LEU A 22 -10.21 8.15 2.83
C LEU A 22 -11.52 8.37 3.59
N LYS A 23 -12.04 7.34 4.24
CA LYS A 23 -13.19 7.39 5.15
C LYS A 23 -12.89 8.05 6.50
N LYS A 24 -11.65 8.51 6.73
CA LYS A 24 -11.17 9.08 8.00
C LYS A 24 -11.27 8.13 9.20
N ALA A 25 -11.39 6.83 8.95
CA ALA A 25 -11.43 5.80 9.99
C ALA A 25 -10.03 5.48 10.54
N LEU A 26 -8.97 5.74 9.75
CA LEU A 26 -7.57 5.61 10.15
C LEU A 26 -6.79 6.88 9.83
N SER A 27 -5.80 7.20 10.66
CA SER A 27 -4.86 8.27 10.36
C SER A 27 -3.82 7.83 9.33
N ALA A 28 -3.16 8.80 8.69
CA ALA A 28 -2.04 8.47 7.79
C ALA A 28 -0.92 7.74 8.54
N ASN A 29 -0.66 8.08 9.80
CA ASN A 29 0.39 7.46 10.61
C ASN A 29 0.08 5.99 10.92
N ASP A 30 -1.18 5.66 11.17
CA ASP A 30 -1.62 4.27 11.42
C ASP A 30 -1.39 3.42 10.16
N VAL A 31 -1.83 3.94 9.00
CA VAL A 31 -1.65 3.23 7.74
C VAL A 31 -0.17 3.13 7.37
N ILE A 32 0.64 4.16 7.58
CA ILE A 32 2.09 4.13 7.33
C ILE A 32 2.77 3.07 8.20
N SER A 33 2.45 3.02 9.49
CA SER A 33 2.98 2.05 10.44
C SER A 33 2.58 0.62 10.06
N GLN A 34 1.31 0.41 9.71
CA GLN A 34 0.80 -0.89 9.28
C GLN A 34 1.38 -1.34 7.94
N LEU A 35 1.64 -0.40 7.03
CA LEU A 35 2.29 -0.66 5.75
C LEU A 35 3.83 -0.78 5.85
N GLY A 36 4.43 -0.43 6.99
CA GLY A 36 5.88 -0.41 7.16
C GLY A 36 6.61 0.37 6.07
N CYS A 37 6.00 1.46 5.57
CA CYS A 37 6.52 2.24 4.45
C CYS A 37 6.92 3.65 4.89
N SER A 38 7.66 4.37 4.04
CA SER A 38 7.94 5.79 4.32
C SER A 38 6.72 6.65 4.02
N ARG A 39 6.61 7.80 4.71
CA ARG A 39 5.54 8.79 4.48
C ARG A 39 5.45 9.21 3.01
N SER A 40 6.58 9.44 2.34
CA SER A 40 6.62 9.78 0.91
C SER A 40 6.01 8.67 0.05
N ARG A 41 6.40 7.41 0.30
CA ARG A 41 5.87 6.25 -0.43
C ARG A 41 4.37 6.09 -0.21
N PHE A 42 3.88 6.34 1.00
CA PHE A 42 2.44 6.33 1.27
C PHE A 42 1.69 7.34 0.40
N PHE A 43 2.14 8.59 0.34
CA PHE A 43 1.47 9.62 -0.45
C PHE A 43 1.57 9.37 -1.96
N ASP A 44 2.69 8.82 -2.44
CA ASP A 44 2.83 8.42 -3.84
C ASP A 44 1.85 7.29 -4.22
N LEU A 45 1.73 6.27 -3.36
CA LEU A 45 0.79 5.17 -3.55
C LEU A 45 -0.66 5.66 -3.45
N LEU A 46 -0.96 6.53 -2.49
CA LEU A 46 -2.28 7.14 -2.33
C LEU A 46 -2.66 7.97 -3.57
N LYS A 47 -1.72 8.72 -4.14
CA LYS A 47 -1.95 9.48 -5.38
C LYS A 47 -2.32 8.55 -6.54
N ARG A 48 -1.57 7.46 -6.73
CA ARG A 48 -1.86 6.45 -7.76
C ARG A 48 -3.20 5.77 -7.52
N TYR A 49 -3.50 5.43 -6.27
CA TYR A 49 -4.79 4.84 -5.89
C TYR A 49 -5.96 5.78 -6.18
N ARG A 50 -5.82 7.10 -5.94
CA ARG A 50 -6.85 8.09 -6.27
C ARG A 50 -7.05 8.28 -7.78
N GLN A 51 -6.00 8.13 -8.58
CA GLN A 51 -6.06 8.28 -10.04
C GLN A 51 -6.76 7.10 -10.71
N ASP A 52 -6.45 5.87 -10.26
CA ASP A 52 -7.11 4.66 -10.77
C ASP A 52 -7.28 3.61 -9.66
N PRO A 53 -8.35 3.69 -8.86
CA PRO A 53 -8.59 2.73 -7.77
C PRO A 53 -8.83 1.31 -8.29
N LYS A 54 -9.43 1.17 -9.48
CA LYS A 54 -9.79 -0.13 -10.07
C LYS A 54 -8.53 -0.85 -10.57
N GLY A 55 -7.69 -0.16 -11.32
CA GLY A 55 -6.41 -0.68 -11.85
C GLY A 55 -5.22 -0.56 -10.88
N PHE A 56 -5.39 0.02 -9.69
CA PHE A 56 -4.30 0.14 -8.71
C PHE A 56 -3.69 -1.22 -8.36
N THR A 57 -2.38 -1.33 -8.55
CA THR A 57 -1.55 -2.47 -8.16
C THR A 57 -0.22 -1.97 -7.59
N VAL A 58 0.25 -2.62 -6.53
CA VAL A 58 1.56 -2.41 -5.89
C VAL A 58 2.52 -3.54 -6.22
N ALA A 59 2.16 -4.43 -7.17
CA ALA A 59 3.04 -5.45 -7.70
C ALA A 59 4.42 -4.86 -7.98
N TYR A 60 5.31 -5.02 -7.01
CA TYR A 60 6.66 -4.53 -7.05
C TYR A 60 7.37 -5.46 -8.02
N ARG A 61 7.31 -5.14 -9.32
CA ARG A 61 8.29 -5.66 -10.28
C ARG A 61 9.62 -5.08 -9.87
N ARG A 62 10.27 -5.76 -8.93
CA ARG A 62 11.71 -5.77 -8.87
C ARG A 62 12.14 -6.26 -10.25
N ARG A 63 12.45 -5.35 -11.18
CA ARG A 63 13.37 -5.66 -12.26
C ARG A 63 14.69 -5.92 -11.54
N GLN A 64 14.88 -7.14 -11.07
CA GLN A 64 16.22 -7.59 -10.76
C GLN A 64 16.91 -7.81 -12.12
N PRO A 65 18.13 -7.30 -12.33
CA PRO A 65 18.97 -7.74 -13.43
C PRO A 65 19.26 -9.25 -13.33
#